data_AF-A0A7V9J2R1-F1
#
_entry.id   AF-A0A7V9J2R1-F1
#
_cell.length_a   1.000
_cell.length_b   1.000
_cell.length_c   1.000
_cell.angle_alpha   90.00
_cell.angle_beta   90.00
_cell.angle_gamma   90.00
#
_symmetry.space_group_name_H-M   'P 1'
#
loop_
_entity.id
_entity.type
_entity.pdbx_description
1 polymer ?
#
loop_
_entity_poly.entity_id
_entity_poly.type
_entity_poly.pdbx_seq_one_letter_code
_entity_poly.pdbx_strand_id
1 'polypeptide(L)'
;MTAGSALWQTIFVSFALILIAFEIVRGWRLGLVRQLVRLLALAAAYGAGFFGGRLLLPLLRPFLRLPDFLISIAAGAILALIVYVAISTLGAILFKRTGEQSARVVRLVYGICGAVLGIFFGLFSVWLVVVAIRSTGAIASAEMRAPDPVEARSPGPPAARPRTLPNEPASMIQSLAKLKNSIELGPFGETVKAVDVVPAETYQILGKVGTLASNPRSAERFLSFPGARELTENPRIIALRDDPEIFELIQQQRYLELLQNPKLIEAMNDPALAAQVKRFEFQKALDYALGKR
;
A
#
# COMPACT_ATOMS: atom_id res chain seq x y z
N MET A 1 20.25 14.13 8.23
CA MET A 1 20.15 13.04 9.23
C MET A 1 19.22 13.54 10.34
N THR A 2 17.97 13.11 10.38
CA THR A 2 16.98 13.57 11.38
C THR A 2 16.81 12.48 12.44
N ALA A 3 17.19 12.78 13.68
CA ALA A 3 17.13 11.85 14.81
C ALA A 3 15.70 11.38 15.11
N GLY A 4 15.54 10.10 15.42
CA GLY A 4 14.29 9.52 15.93
C GLY A 4 13.83 10.21 17.21
N SER A 5 12.54 10.50 17.32
CA SER A 5 11.96 11.16 18.50
C SER A 5 11.35 10.12 19.44
N ALA A 6 11.91 10.03 20.66
CA ALA A 6 11.43 9.12 21.71
C ALA A 6 9.93 9.30 22.02
N LEU A 7 9.39 10.51 21.86
CA LEU A 7 7.97 10.82 22.06
C LEU A 7 7.07 10.03 21.09
N TRP A 8 7.47 9.96 19.81
CA TRP A 8 6.73 9.22 18.79
C TRP A 8 6.80 7.70 19.00
N GLN A 9 7.93 7.20 19.51
CA GLN A 9 8.08 5.80 19.88
C GLN A 9 7.15 5.44 21.06
N THR A 10 7.08 6.29 22.08
CA THR A 10 6.17 6.11 23.23
C THR A 10 4.71 6.14 22.81
N ILE A 11 4.31 7.05 21.91
CA ILE A 11 2.95 7.11 21.36
C ILE A 11 2.63 5.80 20.62
N PHE A 12 3.53 5.34 19.75
CA PHE A 12 3.33 4.12 18.98
C PHE A 12 3.20 2.87 19.87
N VAL A 13 4.10 2.71 20.85
CA VAL A 13 4.05 1.58 21.79
C VAL A 13 2.78 1.64 22.64
N SER A 14 2.40 2.83 23.13
CA SER A 14 1.15 3.01 23.88
C SER A 14 -0.07 2.60 23.04
N PHE A 15 -0.13 3.04 21.77
CA PHE A 15 -1.19 2.67 20.86
C PHE A 15 -1.23 1.16 20.60
N ALA A 16 -0.07 0.54 20.36
CA ALA A 16 0.02 -0.90 20.15
C ALA A 16 -0.45 -1.70 21.36
N LEU A 17 -0.06 -1.29 22.57
CA LEU A 17 -0.52 -1.93 23.82
C LEU A 17 -2.03 -1.78 24.00
N ILE A 18 -2.60 -0.60 23.74
CA ILE A 18 -4.04 -0.37 23.80
C ILE A 18 -4.77 -1.26 22.78
N LEU A 19 -4.25 -1.38 21.56
CA LEU A 19 -4.86 -2.21 20.52
C LEU A 19 -4.82 -3.69 20.90
N ILE A 20 -3.69 -4.18 21.42
CA ILE A 20 -3.56 -5.56 21.90
C ILE A 20 -4.52 -5.80 23.07
N ALA A 21 -4.56 -4.91 24.06
CA ALA A 21 -5.48 -5.02 25.19
C ALA A 21 -6.94 -5.03 24.73
N PHE A 22 -7.29 -4.20 23.75
CA PHE A 22 -8.61 -4.18 23.14
C PHE A 22 -8.97 -5.51 22.48
N GLU A 23 -8.07 -6.08 21.67
CA GLU A 23 -8.31 -7.38 21.00
C GLU A 23 -8.32 -8.56 22.01
N ILE A 24 -7.58 -8.47 23.12
CA ILE A 24 -7.68 -9.43 24.25
C ILE A 24 -9.07 -9.40 24.87
N VAL A 25 -9.55 -8.21 25.25
CA VAL A 25 -10.88 -8.05 25.87
C VAL A 25 -11.99 -8.46 24.90
N ARG A 26 -11.83 -8.12 23.62
CA ARG A 26 -12.75 -8.53 22.55
C ARG A 26 -12.74 -10.04 22.37
N GLY A 27 -11.57 -10.67 22.37
CA GLY A 27 -11.40 -12.12 22.28
C GLY A 27 -12.05 -12.85 23.45
N TRP A 28 -11.83 -12.37 24.66
CA TRP A 28 -12.48 -12.88 25.87
C TRP A 28 -14.02 -12.82 25.78
N ARG A 29 -14.56 -11.70 25.29
CA ARG A 29 -16.01 -11.49 25.14
C ARG A 29 -16.63 -12.36 24.04
N LEU A 30 -15.93 -12.57 22.94
CA LEU A 30 -16.39 -13.38 21.80
C LEU A 30 -16.33 -14.88 22.11
N GLY A 31 -15.27 -15.32 22.80
CA GLY A 31 -15.03 -16.72 23.12
C GLY A 31 -14.36 -17.50 21.99
N LEU A 32 -13.75 -18.64 22.33
CA LEU A 32 -12.95 -19.48 21.44
C LEU A 32 -13.61 -19.71 20.06
N VAL A 33 -14.83 -20.27 20.05
CA VAL A 33 -15.46 -20.69 18.79
C VAL A 33 -15.75 -19.52 17.86
N ARG A 34 -16.21 -18.37 18.38
CA ARG A 34 -16.44 -17.19 17.53
C ARG A 34 -15.13 -16.63 16.96
N GLN A 35 -14.02 -16.73 17.67
CA GLN A 35 -12.71 -16.36 17.12
C GLN A 35 -12.17 -17.34 16.10
N LEU A 36 -12.37 -18.65 16.29
CA LEU A 36 -12.06 -19.65 15.27
C LEU A 36 -12.86 -19.38 14.00
N VAL A 37 -14.15 -19.03 14.12
CA VAL A 37 -14.95 -18.62 12.96
C VAL A 37 -14.44 -17.34 12.33
N ARG A 38 -13.95 -16.35 13.09
CA ARG A 38 -13.31 -15.15 12.52
C ARG A 38 -12.01 -15.48 11.78
N LEU A 39 -11.22 -16.45 12.26
CA LEU A 39 -10.03 -16.93 11.55
C LEU A 39 -10.42 -17.62 10.24
N LEU A 40 -11.42 -18.51 10.26
CA LEU A 40 -11.94 -19.14 9.05
C LEU A 40 -12.55 -18.11 8.10
N ALA A 41 -13.26 -17.10 8.62
CA ALA A 41 -13.80 -15.99 7.84
C ALA A 41 -12.68 -15.20 7.16
N LEU A 42 -11.56 -14.98 7.84
CA LEU A 42 -10.41 -14.28 7.28
C LEU A 42 -9.75 -15.10 6.17
N ALA A 43 -9.58 -16.41 6.37
CA ALA A 43 -9.05 -17.31 5.35
C ALA A 43 -9.97 -17.39 4.11
N ALA A 44 -11.28 -17.51 4.34
CA ALA A 44 -12.28 -17.51 3.27
C ALA A 44 -12.33 -16.16 2.54
N ALA A 45 -12.24 -15.05 3.27
CA ALA A 45 -12.18 -13.70 2.70
C ALA A 45 -10.94 -13.50 1.84
N TYR A 46 -9.77 -13.96 2.29
CA TYR A 46 -8.54 -13.94 1.50
C TYR A 46 -8.69 -14.73 0.20
N GLY A 47 -9.20 -15.96 0.27
CA GLY A 47 -9.50 -16.77 -0.91
C GLY A 47 -10.48 -16.08 -1.86
N ALA A 48 -11.60 -15.57 -1.32
CA ALA A 48 -12.60 -14.86 -2.09
C ALA A 48 -12.04 -13.61 -2.77
N GLY A 49 -11.19 -12.83 -2.08
CA GLY A 49 -10.56 -11.65 -2.67
C GLY A 49 -9.57 -12.00 -3.77
N PHE A 50 -8.73 -13.02 -3.54
CA PHE A 50 -7.71 -13.45 -4.51
C PHE A 50 -8.32 -14.00 -5.80
N PHE A 51 -9.36 -14.83 -5.70
CA PHE A 51 -9.98 -15.47 -6.87
C PHE A 51 -11.16 -14.67 -7.44
N GLY A 52 -11.92 -13.96 -6.59
CA GLY A 52 -13.18 -13.36 -6.97
C GLY A 52 -13.10 -11.97 -7.57
N GLY A 53 -11.96 -11.27 -7.46
CA GLY A 53 -11.76 -9.97 -8.12
C GLY A 53 -12.00 -10.01 -9.63
N ARG A 54 -11.60 -11.11 -10.29
CA ARG A 54 -11.81 -11.30 -11.73
C ARG A 54 -13.25 -11.65 -12.09
N LEU A 55 -13.98 -12.30 -11.20
CA LEU A 55 -15.38 -12.70 -11.43
C LEU A 55 -16.32 -11.48 -11.45
N LEU A 56 -15.96 -10.41 -10.75
CA LEU A 56 -16.76 -9.19 -10.64
C LEU A 56 -16.44 -8.13 -11.71
N LEU A 57 -15.38 -8.33 -12.51
CA LEU A 57 -15.02 -7.47 -13.64
C LEU A 57 -16.18 -7.13 -14.59
N PRO A 58 -16.93 -8.11 -15.14
CA PRO A 58 -17.98 -7.80 -16.11
C PRO A 58 -19.11 -6.93 -15.52
N LEU A 59 -19.32 -7.01 -14.21
CA LEU A 59 -20.35 -6.23 -13.52
C LEU A 59 -19.88 -4.80 -13.21
N LEU A 60 -18.59 -4.61 -12.93
CA LEU A 60 -18.04 -3.33 -12.48
C LEU A 60 -17.45 -2.47 -13.61
N ARG A 61 -17.02 -3.08 -14.72
CA ARG A 61 -16.49 -2.37 -15.91
C ARG A 61 -17.41 -1.24 -16.43
N PRO A 62 -18.75 -1.39 -16.51
CA PRO A 62 -19.62 -0.32 -17.00
C PRO A 62 -19.66 0.90 -16.06
N PHE A 63 -19.42 0.71 -14.76
CA PHE A 63 -19.51 1.76 -13.75
C PHE A 63 -18.18 2.43 -13.46
N LEU A 64 -17.08 1.69 -13.59
CA LEU A 64 -15.73 2.15 -13.28
C LEU A 64 -14.93 2.29 -14.58
N ARG A 65 -14.63 3.53 -14.97
CA ARG A 65 -13.74 3.86 -16.11
C ARG A 65 -12.27 3.74 -15.69
N LEU A 66 -11.88 2.55 -15.24
CA LEU A 66 -10.51 2.28 -14.77
C LEU A 66 -9.97 1.01 -15.45
N PRO A 67 -8.64 0.83 -15.49
CA PRO A 67 -8.01 -0.39 -15.96
C PRO A 67 -8.49 -1.64 -15.19
N ASP A 68 -8.56 -2.79 -15.87
CA ASP A 68 -9.15 -4.01 -15.32
C ASP A 68 -8.42 -4.51 -14.07
N PHE A 69 -7.10 -4.32 -13.98
CA PHE A 69 -6.36 -4.74 -12.79
C PHE A 69 -6.77 -3.96 -11.54
N LEU A 70 -7.03 -2.64 -11.65
CA LEU A 70 -7.49 -1.82 -10.52
C LEU A 70 -8.90 -2.20 -10.12
N ILE A 71 -9.78 -2.40 -11.10
CA ILE A 71 -11.15 -2.86 -10.86
C ILE A 71 -11.11 -4.22 -10.17
N SER A 72 -10.29 -5.16 -10.64
CA SER A 72 -10.15 -6.49 -10.03
C SER A 72 -9.63 -6.44 -8.60
N ILE A 73 -8.67 -5.56 -8.29
CA ILE A 73 -8.15 -5.39 -6.92
C ILE A 73 -9.25 -4.83 -6.00
N ALA A 74 -9.91 -3.75 -6.44
CA ALA A 74 -10.98 -3.12 -5.66
C ALA A 74 -12.17 -4.08 -5.46
N ALA A 75 -12.59 -4.78 -6.51
CA ALA A 75 -13.66 -5.76 -6.47
C ALA A 75 -13.31 -6.94 -5.56
N GLY A 76 -12.08 -7.45 -5.64
CA GLY A 76 -11.59 -8.50 -4.77
C GLY A 76 -11.59 -8.06 -3.30
N ALA A 77 -11.15 -6.83 -3.02
CA ALA A 77 -11.16 -6.28 -1.66
C ALA A 77 -12.59 -6.13 -1.09
N ILE A 78 -13.53 -5.63 -1.90
CA ILE A 78 -14.94 -5.51 -1.51
C ILE A 78 -15.54 -6.90 -1.25
N LEU A 79 -15.29 -7.87 -2.13
CA LEU A 79 -15.79 -9.22 -1.97
C LEU A 79 -15.20 -9.90 -0.72
N ALA A 80 -13.91 -9.75 -0.46
CA ALA A 80 -13.27 -10.25 0.75
C ALA A 80 -13.93 -9.65 2.00
N LEU A 81 -14.21 -8.35 2.00
CA LEU A 81 -14.89 -7.68 3.10
C LEU A 81 -16.31 -8.24 3.32
N ILE A 82 -17.09 -8.40 2.24
CA ILE A 82 -18.45 -8.97 2.30
C ILE A 82 -18.41 -10.39 2.87
N VAL A 83 -17.52 -11.25 2.37
CA VAL A 83 -17.37 -12.63 2.83
C VAL A 83 -16.96 -12.68 4.30
N TYR A 84 -16.00 -11.84 4.70
CA TYR A 84 -15.58 -11.74 6.10
C TYR A 84 -16.74 -11.36 7.01
N VAL A 85 -17.48 -10.31 6.66
CA VAL A 85 -18.63 -9.82 7.44
C VAL A 85 -19.73 -10.85 7.49
N ALA A 86 -20.06 -11.50 6.36
CA ALA A 86 -21.10 -12.51 6.29
C ALA A 86 -20.78 -13.72 7.19
N ILE A 87 -19.59 -14.30 7.06
CA ILE A 87 -19.18 -15.47 7.87
C ILE A 87 -19.06 -15.08 9.34
N SER A 88 -18.50 -13.91 9.64
CA SER A 88 -18.37 -13.44 11.03
C SER A 88 -19.74 -13.18 11.67
N THR A 89 -20.70 -12.63 10.92
CA THR A 89 -22.07 -12.38 11.40
C THR A 89 -22.82 -13.69 11.59
N LEU A 90 -22.71 -14.62 10.63
CA LEU A 90 -23.31 -15.95 10.75
C LEU A 90 -22.73 -16.71 11.95
N GLY A 91 -21.41 -16.66 12.16
CA GLY A 91 -20.76 -17.20 13.35
C GLY A 91 -21.23 -16.55 14.65
N ALA A 92 -21.52 -15.25 14.61
CA ALA A 92 -22.05 -14.52 15.77
C ALA A 92 -23.52 -14.88 16.08
N ILE A 93 -24.30 -15.32 15.09
CA ILE A 93 -25.68 -15.79 15.26
C ILE A 93 -25.70 -17.25 15.72
N LEU A 94 -24.91 -18.12 15.09
CA LEU A 94 -24.93 -19.56 15.33
C LEU A 94 -24.28 -19.98 16.65
N PHE A 95 -23.20 -19.31 17.07
CA PHE A 95 -22.43 -19.72 18.24
C PHE A 95 -22.68 -18.80 19.43
N LYS A 96 -22.84 -19.35 20.63
CA LYS A 96 -23.07 -18.59 21.86
C LYS A 96 -21.84 -17.78 22.32
N ARG A 97 -22.06 -16.67 23.01
CA ARG A 97 -20.97 -15.87 23.62
C ARG A 97 -20.44 -16.55 24.88
N THR A 98 -19.22 -16.18 25.29
CA THR A 98 -18.62 -16.59 26.58
C THR A 98 -19.55 -16.33 27.78
N GLY A 99 -20.35 -15.26 27.73
CA GLY A 99 -21.30 -14.91 28.80
C GLY A 99 -22.53 -15.81 28.92
N GLU A 100 -22.84 -16.59 27.88
CA GLU A 100 -24.05 -17.43 27.80
C GLU A 100 -23.81 -18.88 28.26
N GLN A 101 -22.58 -19.21 28.69
CA GLN A 101 -22.22 -20.52 29.21
C GLN A 101 -22.59 -20.61 30.70
N SER A 102 -23.39 -21.62 31.06
CA SER A 102 -23.96 -21.80 32.41
C SER A 102 -22.90 -22.20 33.46
N ALA A 103 -21.86 -22.91 33.05
CA ALA A 103 -20.78 -23.35 33.94
C ALA A 103 -19.66 -22.30 34.02
N ARG A 104 -19.36 -21.85 35.25
CA ARG A 104 -18.32 -20.83 35.55
C ARG A 104 -16.93 -21.23 35.04
N VAL A 105 -16.59 -22.52 35.14
CA VAL A 105 -15.30 -23.08 34.66
C VAL A 105 -15.24 -23.09 33.14
N VAL A 106 -16.31 -23.52 32.46
CA VAL A 106 -16.40 -23.50 30.99
C VAL A 106 -16.27 -22.08 30.47
N ARG A 107 -16.97 -21.12 31.10
CA ARG A 107 -16.86 -19.68 30.79
C ARG A 107 -15.44 -19.14 30.93
N LEU A 108 -14.72 -19.54 31.98
CA LEU A 108 -13.34 -19.14 32.21
C LEU A 108 -12.41 -19.70 31.11
N VAL A 109 -12.49 -21.00 30.83
CA VAL A 109 -11.67 -21.65 29.79
C VAL A 109 -11.97 -21.05 28.40
N TYR A 110 -13.25 -20.86 28.06
CA TYR A 110 -13.65 -20.23 26.80
C TYR A 110 -13.14 -18.79 26.66
N GLY A 111 -13.18 -18.04 27.76
CA GLY A 111 -12.66 -16.68 27.83
C GLY A 111 -11.14 -16.63 27.68
N ILE A 112 -10.41 -17.49 28.40
CA ILE A 112 -8.94 -17.56 28.34
C ILE A 112 -8.49 -17.95 26.94
N CYS A 113 -9.03 -19.03 26.37
CA CYS A 113 -8.66 -19.43 25.02
C CYS A 113 -9.01 -18.34 23.99
N GLY A 114 -10.11 -17.62 24.21
CA GLY A 114 -10.45 -16.49 23.37
C GLY A 114 -9.51 -15.28 23.54
N ALA A 115 -9.07 -14.99 24.76
CA ALA A 115 -8.06 -13.97 25.02
C ALA A 115 -6.73 -14.31 24.35
N VAL A 116 -6.30 -15.58 24.42
CA VAL A 116 -5.07 -16.05 23.74
C VAL A 116 -5.16 -15.83 22.23
N LEU A 117 -6.27 -16.23 21.59
CA LEU A 117 -6.51 -15.92 20.18
C LEU A 117 -6.58 -14.41 19.93
N GLY A 118 -7.06 -13.62 20.90
CA GLY A 118 -7.13 -12.16 20.84
C GLY A 118 -5.74 -11.52 20.85
N ILE A 119 -4.78 -12.08 21.59
CA ILE A 119 -3.37 -11.67 21.55
C ILE A 119 -2.81 -11.84 20.14
N PHE A 120 -3.03 -13.00 19.51
CA PHE A 120 -2.57 -13.24 18.13
C PHE A 120 -3.18 -12.25 17.14
N PHE A 121 -4.49 -12.00 17.22
CA PHE A 121 -5.15 -10.98 16.39
C PHE A 121 -4.65 -9.56 16.66
N GLY A 122 -4.42 -9.20 17.92
CA GLY A 122 -3.89 -7.90 18.33
C GLY A 122 -2.47 -7.69 17.78
N LEU A 123 -1.60 -8.69 17.93
CA LEU A 123 -0.23 -8.65 17.40
C LEU A 123 -0.24 -8.56 15.86
N PHE A 124 -1.07 -9.36 15.20
CA PHE A 124 -1.26 -9.30 13.75
C PHE A 124 -1.78 -7.92 13.29
N SER A 125 -2.69 -7.31 14.04
CA SER A 125 -3.21 -5.98 13.73
C SER A 125 -2.15 -4.89 13.90
N VAL A 126 -1.36 -4.94 14.97
CA VAL A 126 -0.20 -4.05 15.17
C VAL A 126 0.78 -4.21 14.01
N TRP A 127 1.07 -5.45 13.62
CA TRP A 127 1.92 -5.72 12.46
C TRP A 127 1.38 -5.09 11.17
N LEU A 128 0.07 -5.22 10.87
CA LEU A 128 -0.55 -4.53 9.73
C LEU A 128 -0.43 -3.01 9.80
N VAL A 129 -0.59 -2.41 10.98
CA VAL A 129 -0.41 -0.96 11.17
C VAL A 129 1.04 -0.54 10.88
N VAL A 130 2.03 -1.31 11.33
CA VAL A 130 3.45 -1.07 11.01
C VAL A 130 3.68 -1.12 9.51
N VAL A 131 3.18 -2.17 8.83
CA VAL A 131 3.30 -2.32 7.38
C VAL A 131 2.61 -1.17 6.64
N ALA A 132 1.44 -0.73 7.10
CA ALA A 132 0.73 0.41 6.52
C ALA A 132 1.51 1.73 6.66
N ILE A 133 1.99 2.03 7.87
CA ILE A 133 2.83 3.22 8.13
C ILE A 133 4.09 3.18 7.27
N ARG A 134 4.73 2.02 7.17
CA ARG A 134 5.94 1.83 6.37
C ARG A 134 5.69 2.03 4.88
N SER A 135 4.56 1.54 4.37
CA SER A 135 4.15 1.69 2.97
C SER A 135 3.86 3.16 2.64
N THR A 136 3.08 3.85 3.47
CA THR A 136 2.80 5.29 3.30
C THR A 136 4.05 6.15 3.43
N GLY A 137 4.96 5.81 4.35
CA GLY A 137 6.23 6.51 4.54
C GLY A 137 7.19 6.38 3.35
N ALA A 138 7.11 5.27 2.61
CA ALA A 138 7.89 5.07 1.38
C ALA A 138 7.39 5.96 0.22
N ILE A 139 6.09 6.25 0.19
CA ILE A 139 5.47 7.16 -0.80
C ILE A 139 5.80 8.62 -0.44
N ALA A 140 5.69 9.00 0.84
CA ALA A 140 5.99 10.36 1.29
C ALA A 140 7.47 10.77 1.11
N SER A 141 8.39 9.81 1.17
CA SER A 141 9.82 10.06 0.93
C SER A 141 10.17 10.21 -0.55
N ALA A 142 9.29 9.78 -1.47
CA ALA A 142 9.43 10.06 -2.89
C ALA A 142 8.99 11.50 -3.24
N GLU A 143 7.93 12.00 -2.60
CA GLU A 143 7.42 13.37 -2.81
C GLU A 143 8.42 14.45 -2.35
N MET A 144 9.07 14.24 -1.20
CA MET A 144 10.04 15.20 -0.63
C MET A 144 11.38 15.28 -1.38
N ARG A 145 11.56 14.48 -2.44
CA ARG A 145 12.78 14.47 -3.26
C ARG A 145 12.56 15.00 -4.67
N ALA A 146 11.36 15.50 -4.97
CA ALA A 146 11.14 16.37 -6.11
C ALA A 146 11.98 17.64 -5.94
N PRO A 147 12.93 17.94 -6.84
CA PRO A 147 13.63 19.21 -6.84
C PRO A 147 12.61 20.33 -7.12
N ASP A 148 12.67 21.41 -6.35
CA ASP A 148 12.04 22.68 -6.72
C ASP A 148 12.44 23.03 -8.17
N PRO A 149 11.50 23.38 -9.06
CA PRO A 149 11.84 23.81 -10.41
C PRO A 149 12.31 25.27 -10.39
N VAL A 150 13.46 25.56 -9.78
CA VAL A 150 14.09 26.88 -9.88
C VAL A 150 15.61 26.78 -9.82
N GLU A 151 16.24 26.41 -10.94
CA GLU A 151 17.62 26.87 -11.22
C GLU A 151 17.92 26.87 -12.72
N ALA A 152 17.15 27.66 -13.47
CA ALA A 152 17.58 28.18 -14.77
C ALA A 152 17.72 29.71 -14.67
N ARG A 153 18.97 30.16 -14.74
CA ARG A 153 19.44 31.56 -14.74
C ARG A 153 18.60 32.53 -15.59
N SER A 154 18.26 33.67 -15.00
CA SER A 154 18.14 34.96 -15.70
C SER A 154 18.47 36.11 -14.74
N PRO A 155 19.35 37.07 -15.11
CA PRO A 155 19.64 38.24 -14.29
C PRO A 155 18.66 39.38 -14.61
N GLY A 156 17.91 39.87 -13.63
CA GLY A 156 17.05 41.06 -13.73
C GLY A 156 16.74 41.69 -12.35
N PRO A 157 16.48 43.01 -12.26
CA PRO A 157 16.59 43.78 -11.00
C PRO A 157 15.38 43.63 -10.05
N PRO A 158 15.50 44.09 -8.79
CA PRO A 158 14.71 43.59 -7.67
C PRO A 158 13.37 44.32 -7.51
N ALA A 159 12.27 43.58 -7.34
CA ALA A 159 11.02 44.13 -6.81
C ALA A 159 10.19 43.09 -6.03
N ALA A 160 10.08 43.36 -4.72
CA ALA A 160 8.99 43.04 -3.78
C ALA A 160 8.43 41.60 -3.69
N ARG A 161 8.75 40.92 -2.58
CA ARG A 161 7.87 40.00 -1.83
C ARG A 161 7.58 40.64 -0.46
N PRO A 162 6.55 40.27 0.34
CA PRO A 162 5.76 39.03 0.27
C PRO A 162 4.23 39.18 0.51
N ARG A 163 3.45 38.21 0.02
CA ARG A 163 2.21 37.77 0.70
C ARG A 163 2.06 36.26 0.52
N THR A 164 2.55 35.52 1.52
CA THR A 164 2.34 34.08 1.68
C THR A 164 1.07 33.85 2.50
N LEU A 165 0.10 33.14 1.92
CA LEU A 165 -1.00 32.46 2.61
C LEU A 165 -0.51 31.09 3.14
N PRO A 166 -1.17 30.50 4.15
CA PRO A 166 -0.55 29.58 5.10
C PRO A 166 -0.40 28.15 4.59
N ASN A 167 0.82 27.59 4.75
CA ASN A 167 1.18 26.19 4.53
C ASN A 167 0.79 25.33 5.75
N GLU A 168 -0.34 24.62 5.70
CA GLU A 168 -0.67 23.54 6.65
C GLU A 168 -0.25 22.10 6.25
N PRO A 169 0.00 21.69 4.98
CA PRO A 169 0.33 20.29 4.67
C PRO A 169 1.78 19.90 5.00
N ALA A 170 2.69 20.86 5.20
CA ALA A 170 4.10 20.60 5.46
C ALA A 170 4.39 20.01 6.87
N SER A 171 3.52 20.27 7.85
CA SER A 171 3.74 19.86 9.25
C SER A 171 3.43 18.37 9.49
N MET A 172 2.39 17.84 8.83
CA MET A 172 1.99 16.44 8.93
C MET A 172 2.93 15.51 8.16
N ILE A 173 3.46 15.98 7.03
CA ILE A 173 4.45 15.24 6.23
C ILE A 173 5.78 15.13 6.99
N GLN A 174 6.21 16.20 7.66
CA GLN A 174 7.41 16.17 8.51
C GLN A 174 7.23 15.32 9.77
N SER A 175 6.04 15.28 10.36
CA SER A 175 5.77 14.43 11.53
C SER A 175 5.77 12.94 11.16
N LEU A 176 5.24 12.58 9.99
CA LEU A 176 5.29 11.22 9.44
C LEU A 176 6.71 10.77 9.08
N ALA A 177 7.52 11.67 8.50
CA ALA A 177 8.93 11.40 8.22
C ALA A 177 9.74 11.16 9.51
N LYS A 178 9.46 11.95 10.56
CA LYS A 178 10.07 11.80 11.89
C LYS A 178 9.60 10.53 12.60
N LEU A 179 8.33 10.14 12.44
CA LEU A 179 7.78 8.89 12.99
C LEU A 179 8.45 7.66 12.36
N LYS A 180 8.61 7.65 11.03
CA LYS A 180 9.34 6.60 10.31
C LYS A 180 10.78 6.44 10.82
N ASN A 181 11.51 7.56 10.93
CA ASN A 181 12.90 7.55 11.39
C ASN A 181 13.01 7.09 12.87
N SER A 182 11.98 7.37 13.68
CA SER A 182 11.93 6.94 15.08
C SER A 182 11.71 5.43 15.23
N ILE A 183 10.89 4.83 14.36
CA ILE A 183 10.61 3.40 14.38
C ILE A 183 11.80 2.58 13.85
N GLU A 184 12.53 3.11 12.86
CA GLU A 184 13.72 2.45 12.27
C GLU A 184 14.95 2.46 13.20
N LEU A 185 15.04 3.41 14.14
CA LEU A 185 16.15 3.54 15.09
C LEU A 185 15.87 2.92 16.47
N GLY A 186 14.64 2.44 16.70
CA GLY A 186 14.25 1.82 17.96
C GLY A 186 14.71 0.36 18.10
N PRO A 187 14.80 -0.18 19.33
CA PRO A 187 15.23 -1.55 19.64
C PRO A 187 14.32 -2.67 19.09
N PHE A 188 13.25 -2.32 18.36
CA PHE A 188 12.38 -3.25 17.63
C PHE A 188 12.72 -3.36 16.14
N GLY A 189 13.72 -2.62 15.65
CA GLY A 189 14.11 -2.62 14.23
C GLY A 189 14.65 -3.95 13.70
N GLU A 190 15.22 -4.80 14.56
CA GLU A 190 15.66 -6.16 14.19
C GLU A 190 14.53 -7.19 14.24
N THR A 191 13.64 -7.10 15.24
CA THR A 191 12.51 -8.03 15.40
C THR A 191 11.38 -7.77 14.39
N VAL A 192 11.24 -6.54 13.89
CA VAL A 192 10.30 -6.20 12.80
C VAL A 192 10.83 -6.63 11.42
N LYS A 193 12.15 -6.65 11.21
CA LYS A 193 12.77 -7.18 9.97
C LYS A 193 12.62 -8.70 9.82
N ALA A 194 12.58 -9.43 10.93
CA ALA A 194 12.49 -10.89 10.93
C ALA A 194 11.08 -11.43 10.60
N VAL A 195 10.04 -10.60 10.66
CA VAL A 195 8.62 -10.99 10.50
C VAL A 195 7.95 -10.19 9.36
N ASP A 196 8.73 -9.59 8.47
CA ASP A 196 8.19 -8.81 7.34
C ASP A 196 7.81 -9.76 6.19
N VAL A 197 6.51 -9.93 5.94
CA VAL A 197 5.96 -10.71 4.81
C VAL A 197 6.13 -9.95 3.49
N VAL A 198 6.44 -8.65 3.55
CA VAL A 198 6.83 -7.86 2.37
C VAL A 198 8.37 -7.89 2.28
N PRO A 199 8.94 -8.59 1.28
CA PRO A 199 10.39 -8.70 1.16
C PRO A 199 11.04 -7.32 1.11
N ALA A 200 12.21 -7.17 1.72
CA ALA A 200 13.00 -5.93 1.65
C ALA A 200 13.25 -5.46 0.21
N GLU A 201 13.21 -6.39 -0.73
CA GLU A 201 13.26 -6.20 -2.18
C GLU A 201 12.18 -5.24 -2.70
N THR A 202 10.93 -5.34 -2.21
CA THR A 202 9.82 -4.47 -2.62
C THR A 202 10.06 -3.01 -2.24
N TYR A 203 10.64 -2.77 -1.06
CA TYR A 203 11.02 -1.42 -0.62
C TYR A 203 12.20 -0.85 -1.41
N GLN A 204 13.16 -1.71 -1.77
CA GLN A 204 14.28 -1.32 -2.63
C GLN A 204 13.79 -0.96 -4.03
N ILE A 205 12.86 -1.74 -4.60
CA ILE A 205 12.25 -1.44 -5.90
C ILE A 205 11.56 -0.07 -5.84
N LEU A 206 10.78 0.22 -4.80
CA LEU A 206 10.11 1.51 -4.65
C LEU A 206 11.09 2.69 -4.56
N GLY A 207 12.19 2.52 -3.81
CA GLY A 207 13.26 3.52 -3.74
C GLY A 207 14.03 3.69 -5.05
N LYS A 208 14.27 2.60 -5.78
CA LYS A 208 14.91 2.60 -7.11
C LYS A 208 14.03 3.30 -8.14
N VAL A 209 12.72 3.05 -8.14
CA VAL A 209 11.73 3.74 -8.99
C VAL A 209 11.67 5.23 -8.67
N GLY A 210 11.66 5.60 -7.39
CA GLY A 210 11.75 7.02 -6.99
C GLY A 210 13.02 7.69 -7.49
N THR A 211 14.17 6.99 -7.40
CA THR A 211 15.46 7.51 -7.89
C THR A 211 15.51 7.61 -9.41
N LEU A 212 14.84 6.69 -10.12
CA LEU A 212 14.69 6.71 -11.57
C LEU A 212 13.86 7.92 -12.03
N ALA A 213 12.73 8.15 -11.37
CA ALA A 213 11.83 9.27 -11.67
C ALA A 213 12.48 10.64 -11.39
N SER A 214 13.34 10.72 -10.37
CA SER A 214 14.01 11.97 -9.98
C SER A 214 15.28 12.29 -10.78
N ASN A 215 15.78 11.37 -11.63
CA ASN A 215 17.02 11.56 -12.38
C ASN A 215 16.84 11.28 -13.88
N PRO A 216 16.83 12.32 -14.75
CA PRO A 216 16.60 12.15 -16.19
C PRO A 216 17.65 11.24 -16.85
N ARG A 217 18.89 11.22 -16.35
CA ARG A 217 19.96 10.35 -16.87
C ARG A 217 19.78 8.89 -16.50
N SER A 218 19.17 8.60 -15.34
CA SER A 218 18.80 7.24 -14.95
C SER A 218 17.61 6.75 -15.79
N ALA A 219 16.64 7.63 -16.06
CA ALA A 219 15.50 7.33 -16.93
C ALA A 219 15.95 6.96 -18.35
N GLU A 220 16.87 7.74 -18.95
CA GLU A 220 17.47 7.42 -20.24
C GLU A 220 18.19 6.06 -20.23
N ARG A 221 18.94 5.76 -19.17
CA ARG A 221 19.60 4.45 -19.03
C ARG A 221 18.62 3.30 -18.90
N PHE A 222 17.52 3.48 -18.18
CA PHE A 222 16.46 2.49 -18.09
C PHE A 222 15.83 2.20 -19.45
N LEU A 223 15.57 3.25 -20.25
CA LEU A 223 15.04 3.10 -21.61
C LEU A 223 16.05 2.46 -22.58
N SER A 224 17.36 2.59 -22.30
CA SER A 224 18.41 1.92 -23.08
C SER A 224 18.60 0.43 -22.72
N PHE A 225 17.90 -0.09 -21.70
CA PHE A 225 17.96 -1.51 -21.36
C PHE A 225 17.40 -2.37 -22.51
N PRO A 226 18.04 -3.49 -22.90
CA PRO A 226 17.62 -4.28 -24.07
C PRO A 226 16.14 -4.68 -24.06
N GLY A 227 15.60 -5.08 -22.91
CA GLY A 227 14.18 -5.42 -22.78
C GLY A 227 13.21 -4.22 -22.82
N ALA A 228 13.69 -2.99 -22.61
CA ALA A 228 12.86 -1.79 -22.67
C ALA A 228 12.56 -1.38 -24.11
N ARG A 229 13.45 -1.76 -25.04
CA ARG A 229 13.27 -1.56 -26.47
C ARG A 229 12.08 -2.36 -27.02
N GLU A 230 11.95 -3.61 -26.60
CA GLU A 230 10.80 -4.47 -26.97
C GLU A 230 9.45 -3.89 -26.51
N LEU A 231 9.41 -3.28 -25.31
CA LEU A 231 8.22 -2.59 -24.82
C LEU A 231 7.97 -1.29 -25.62
N THR A 232 9.01 -0.51 -25.92
CA THR A 232 8.88 0.76 -26.65
C THR A 232 8.46 0.55 -28.11
N GLU A 233 8.77 -0.62 -28.68
CA GLU A 233 8.36 -1.04 -30.02
C GLU A 233 6.94 -1.62 -30.06
N ASN A 234 6.27 -1.80 -28.91
CA ASN A 234 4.89 -2.27 -28.90
C ASN A 234 3.95 -1.24 -29.56
N PRO A 235 3.09 -1.66 -30.52
CA PRO A 235 2.17 -0.75 -31.22
C PRO A 235 1.25 0.05 -30.28
N ARG A 236 0.84 -0.51 -29.15
CA ARG A 236 -0.01 0.18 -28.16
C ARG A 236 0.78 1.23 -27.38
N ILE A 237 2.06 0.99 -27.08
CA ILE A 237 2.92 1.98 -26.42
C ILE A 237 3.25 3.12 -27.40
N ILE A 238 3.51 2.81 -28.66
CA ILE A 238 3.72 3.82 -29.72
C ILE A 238 2.47 4.68 -29.88
N ALA A 239 1.29 4.06 -29.98
CA ALA A 239 0.03 4.78 -30.11
C ALA A 239 -0.26 5.72 -28.94
N LEU A 240 0.12 5.35 -27.71
CA LEU A 240 -0.02 6.22 -26.53
C LEU A 240 1.02 7.35 -26.50
N ARG A 241 2.26 7.07 -26.93
CA ARG A 241 3.33 8.06 -26.96
C ARG A 241 3.06 9.16 -27.98
N ASP A 242 2.53 8.77 -29.13
CA ASP A 242 2.27 9.68 -30.24
C ASP A 242 0.90 10.38 -30.08
N ASP A 243 0.19 10.15 -28.97
CA ASP A 243 -1.11 10.75 -28.66
C ASP A 243 -0.97 12.12 -27.98
N PRO A 244 -1.47 13.21 -28.60
CA PRO A 244 -1.36 14.55 -28.03
C PRO A 244 -2.15 14.71 -26.72
N GLU A 245 -3.28 14.02 -26.56
CA GLU A 245 -4.13 14.11 -25.37
C GLU A 245 -3.45 13.48 -24.15
N ILE A 246 -2.80 12.32 -24.35
CA ILE A 246 -2.01 11.65 -23.31
C ILE A 246 -0.83 12.53 -22.89
N PHE A 247 -0.13 13.13 -23.86
CA PHE A 247 0.99 14.02 -23.59
C PHE A 247 0.56 15.25 -22.78
N GLU A 248 -0.57 15.88 -23.13
CA GLU A 248 -1.13 16.99 -22.36
C GLU A 248 -1.51 16.58 -20.92
N LEU A 249 -2.15 15.42 -20.75
CA LEU A 249 -2.52 14.92 -19.42
C LEU A 249 -1.28 14.65 -18.54
N ILE A 250 -0.20 14.14 -19.13
CA ILE A 250 1.08 13.95 -18.43
C ILE A 250 1.71 15.30 -18.07
N GLN A 251 1.77 16.25 -18.99
CA GLN A 251 2.33 17.59 -18.73
C GLN A 251 1.56 18.32 -17.62
N GLN A 252 0.23 18.23 -17.64
CA GLN A 252 -0.64 18.86 -16.65
C GLN A 252 -0.70 18.09 -15.32
N GLN A 253 0.05 16.99 -15.17
CA GLN A 253 0.07 16.13 -13.98
C GLN A 253 -1.33 15.57 -13.63
N ARG A 254 -2.22 15.44 -14.62
CA ARG A 254 -3.61 14.97 -14.46
C ARG A 254 -3.66 13.44 -14.50
N TYR A 255 -2.92 12.80 -13.60
CA TYR A 255 -2.74 11.35 -13.60
C TYR A 255 -4.04 10.56 -13.37
N LEU A 256 -4.97 11.09 -12.58
CA LEU A 256 -6.27 10.44 -12.38
C LEU A 256 -7.09 10.37 -13.67
N GLU A 257 -7.03 11.43 -14.47
CA GLU A 257 -7.75 11.51 -15.75
C GLU A 257 -7.05 10.70 -16.82
N LEU A 258 -5.71 10.66 -16.78
CA LEU A 258 -4.90 9.75 -17.59
C LEU A 258 -5.29 8.29 -17.33
N LEU A 259 -5.43 7.88 -16.06
CA LEU A 259 -5.89 6.53 -15.70
C LEU A 259 -7.32 6.23 -16.14
N GLN A 260 -8.14 7.25 -16.38
CA GLN A 260 -9.50 7.11 -16.91
C GLN A 260 -9.57 7.22 -18.43
N ASN A 261 -8.46 7.52 -19.10
CA ASN A 261 -8.43 7.69 -20.55
C ASN A 261 -8.66 6.33 -21.25
N PRO A 262 -9.60 6.25 -22.21
CA PRO A 262 -9.98 4.99 -22.85
C PRO A 262 -8.81 4.33 -23.59
N LYS A 263 -7.93 5.11 -24.23
CA LYS A 263 -6.79 4.57 -24.98
C LYS A 263 -5.75 3.94 -24.05
N LEU A 264 -5.53 4.56 -22.89
CA LEU A 264 -4.68 3.98 -21.85
C LEU A 264 -5.30 2.70 -21.27
N ILE A 265 -6.61 2.73 -20.96
CA ILE A 265 -7.32 1.55 -20.45
C ILE A 265 -7.22 0.38 -21.44
N GLU A 266 -7.43 0.63 -22.74
CA GLU A 266 -7.29 -0.39 -23.78
C GLU A 266 -5.88 -0.96 -23.84
N ALA A 267 -4.85 -0.12 -23.79
CA ALA A 267 -3.47 -0.57 -23.77
C ALA A 267 -3.16 -1.41 -22.52
N MET A 268 -3.62 -0.98 -21.34
CA MET A 268 -3.40 -1.71 -20.08
C MET A 268 -4.14 -3.05 -20.01
N ASN A 269 -5.26 -3.17 -20.72
CA ASN A 269 -6.05 -4.39 -20.82
C ASN A 269 -5.60 -5.30 -21.98
N ASP A 270 -4.66 -4.87 -22.82
CA ASP A 270 -4.16 -5.66 -23.95
C ASP A 270 -3.36 -6.89 -23.47
N PRO A 271 -3.79 -8.11 -23.80
CA PRO A 271 -3.10 -9.32 -23.37
C PRO A 271 -1.67 -9.43 -23.95
N ALA A 272 -1.42 -8.88 -25.14
CA ALA A 272 -0.08 -8.91 -25.75
C ALA A 272 0.89 -8.01 -24.98
N LEU A 273 0.48 -6.77 -24.68
CA LEU A 273 1.27 -5.88 -23.81
C LEU A 273 1.45 -6.46 -22.42
N ALA A 274 0.41 -7.02 -21.80
CA ALA A 274 0.51 -7.64 -20.48
C ALA A 274 1.50 -8.82 -20.44
N ALA A 275 1.55 -9.62 -21.51
CA ALA A 275 2.51 -10.71 -21.63
C ALA A 275 3.96 -10.20 -21.77
N GLN A 276 4.18 -9.13 -22.54
CA GLN A 276 5.49 -8.50 -22.67
C GLN A 276 5.95 -7.87 -21.35
N VAL A 277 5.08 -7.13 -20.66
CA VAL A 277 5.38 -6.54 -19.35
C VAL A 277 5.72 -7.61 -18.30
N LYS A 278 5.04 -8.77 -18.32
CA LYS A 278 5.38 -9.90 -17.42
C LYS A 278 6.74 -10.52 -17.69
N ARG A 279 7.20 -10.51 -18.94
CA ARG A 279 8.51 -11.03 -19.34
C ARG A 279 9.62 -10.00 -19.11
N PHE A 280 9.25 -8.73 -19.00
CA PHE A 280 10.20 -7.65 -18.78
C PHE A 280 10.88 -7.79 -17.42
N GLU A 281 12.21 -7.84 -17.43
CA GLU A 281 13.03 -7.98 -16.23
C GLU A 281 13.17 -6.64 -15.49
N PHE A 282 12.07 -6.15 -14.92
CA PHE A 282 11.96 -4.81 -14.31
C PHE A 282 13.07 -4.52 -13.29
N GLN A 283 13.41 -5.51 -12.47
CA GLN A 283 14.44 -5.36 -11.45
C GLN A 283 15.85 -5.21 -12.04
N LYS A 284 16.19 -6.03 -13.05
CA LYS A 284 17.47 -5.91 -13.76
C LYS A 284 17.56 -4.60 -14.53
N ALA A 285 16.46 -4.13 -15.11
CA ALA A 285 16.39 -2.84 -15.77
C ALA A 285 16.63 -1.68 -14.78
N LEU A 286 16.04 -1.74 -13.58
CA LEU A 286 16.30 -0.77 -12.51
C LEU A 286 17.75 -0.79 -12.03
N ASP A 287 18.34 -1.98 -11.86
CA ASP A 287 19.74 -2.12 -11.43
C ASP A 287 20.71 -1.58 -12.50
N TYR A 288 20.45 -1.90 -13.77
CA TYR A 288 21.18 -1.34 -14.92
C TYR A 288 21.08 0.19 -14.98
N ALA A 289 19.89 0.75 -14.81
CA ALA A 289 19.65 2.18 -14.84
C ALA A 289 20.42 2.94 -13.73
N LEU A 290 20.53 2.33 -12.56
CA LEU A 290 21.20 2.89 -11.39
C LEU A 290 22.69 2.57 -11.33
N GLY A 291 23.24 1.86 -12.33
CA GLY A 291 24.65 1.53 -12.41
C GLY A 291 25.12 0.54 -11.34
N LYS A 292 24.20 -0.19 -10.71
CA LYS A 292 24.52 -1.29 -9.79
C LYS A 292 24.57 -2.58 -10.62
N ARG A 293 25.76 -3.16 -10.75
CA ARG A 293 25.95 -4.52 -11.27
C ARG A 293 25.69 -5.53 -10.17
#